data_AF-A0A8I0ZVW0-F1
#
_entry.id   AF-A0A8I0ZVW0-F1
#
_cell.length_a   1.000
_cell.length_b   1.000
_cell.length_c   1.000
_cell.angle_alpha   90.00
_cell.angle_beta   90.00
_cell.angle_gamma   90.00
#
_symmetry.space_group_name_H-M   'P 1'
#
loop_
_entity.id
_entity.type
_entity.pdbx_description
1 polymer ?
#
loop_
_entity_poly.entity_id
_entity_poly.type
_entity_poly.pdbx_seq_one_letter_code
_entity_poly.pdbx_strand_id
1 'polypeptide(L)' 'MNTDDDERDAWQMHSDGASWDQIGIEMGCSGAAAQTLAAEYERRTDIAAQNAQDTLF' A
#
# COMPACT_ATOMS: atom_id res chain seq x y z
N MET A 1 -4.20 15.00 6.63
CA MET A 1 -3.62 13.63 6.59
C MET A 1 -3.87 13.10 5.20
N ASN A 2 -2.81 12.80 4.45
CA ASN A 2 -2.90 12.20 3.11
C ASN A 2 -2.81 10.69 3.29
N THR A 3 -3.96 10.03 3.38
CA THR A 3 -4.03 8.58 3.55
C THR A 3 -3.34 7.82 2.41
N ASP A 4 -3.33 8.38 1.19
CA ASP A 4 -2.60 7.82 0.04
C ASP A 4 -1.07 7.77 0.26
N ASP A 5 -0.52 8.68 1.08
CA ASP A 5 0.91 8.69 1.39
C ASP A 5 1.23 7.57 2.40
N ASP A 6 0.40 7.44 3.44
CA ASP A 6 0.49 6.37 4.45
C ASP A 6 0.31 4.97 3.82
N GLU A 7 -0.61 4.82 2.86
CA GLU A 7 -0.83 3.58 2.12
C GLU A 7 0.39 3.15 1.29
N ARG A 8 0.99 4.12 0.58
CA ARG A 8 2.17 3.87 -0.24
C ARG A 8 3.40 3.59 0.63
N ASP A 9 3.57 4.33 1.73
CA ASP A 9 4.68 4.11 2.66
C ASP A 9 4.60 2.71 3.30
N ALA A 10 3.40 2.30 3.74
CA ALA A 10 3.16 0.96 4.27
C ALA A 10 3.49 -0.14 3.26
N TRP A 11 3.02 0.01 2.02
CA TRP A 11 3.33 -0.94 0.95
C TRP A 11 4.83 -0.97 0.64
N GLN A 12 5.48 0.19 0.58
CA GLN A 12 6.90 0.31 0.27
C GLN A 12 7.77 -0.30 1.36
N MET A 13 7.50 -0.03 2.64
CA MET A 13 8.21 -0.65 3.75
C MET A 13 8.05 -2.17 3.75
N HIS A 14 6.84 -2.67 3.46
CA HIS A 14 6.64 -4.12 3.35
C HIS A 14 7.43 -4.74 2.20
N SER A 15 7.46 -4.06 1.06
CA SER A 15 8.25 -4.46 -0.11
C SER A 15 9.77 -4.47 0.18
N ASP A 16 10.24 -3.58 1.05
CA ASP A 16 11.63 -3.55 1.55
C ASP A 16 11.95 -4.72 2.52
N GLY A 17 10.91 -5.43 2.98
CA GLY A 17 11.02 -6.59 3.87
C GLY A 17 10.61 -6.33 5.31
N ALA A 18 10.05 -5.16 5.62
CA ALA A 18 9.54 -4.86 6.95
C ALA A 18 8.28 -5.68 7.28
N SER A 19 8.15 -6.07 8.55
CA SER A 19 6.95 -6.74 9.04
C SER A 19 5.82 -5.75 9.27
N TRP A 20 4.58 -6.17 9.03
CA TRP A 20 3.39 -5.33 9.27
C TRP A 20 3.31 -4.75 10.68
N ASP A 21 3.81 -5.47 11.68
CA ASP A 21 3.87 -4.99 13.07
C ASP A 21 4.79 -3.77 13.21
N GLN A 22 5.97 -3.79 12.59
CA GLN A 22 6.92 -2.66 12.59
C GLN A 22 6.36 -1.46 11.85
N ILE A 23 5.78 -1.69 10.67
CA ILE A 23 5.14 -0.66 9.84
C ILE A 23 3.99 0.00 10.62
N GLY A 24 3.18 -0.80 11.32
CA GLY A 24 2.12 -0.30 12.18
C GLY A 24 2.67 0.60 13.29
N ILE A 25 3.71 0.15 14.01
CA ILE A 25 4.36 0.93 15.07
C ILE A 25 4.89 2.27 14.52
N GLU A 26 5.51 2.25 13.35
CA GLU A 26 6.11 3.43 12.71
C GLU A 26 5.06 4.44 12.21
N MET A 27 3.95 3.95 11.66
CA MET A 27 2.81 4.78 11.26
C MET A 27 1.88 5.17 12.43
N GLY A 28 2.13 4.65 13.64
CA GLY A 28 1.24 4.84 14.79
C GLY A 28 -0.12 4.15 14.64
N CYS A 29 -0.22 3.13 13.77
CA CYS A 29 -1.41 2.32 13.56
C CYS A 29 -1.18 0.85 13.96
N SER A 30 -2.21 0.01 13.87
CA SER A 30 -2.01 -1.44 14.05
C SER A 30 -1.41 -2.06 12.79
N GLY A 31 -0.65 -3.15 12.93
CA GLY A 31 -0.14 -3.87 11.75
C GLY A 31 -1.24 -4.37 10.81
N ALA A 32 -2.43 -4.67 11.34
CA ALA A 32 -3.61 -5.00 10.55
C ALA A 32 -4.11 -3.80 9.71
N ALA A 33 -4.04 -2.58 10.25
CA ALA A 33 -4.35 -1.37 9.49
C ALA A 33 -3.32 -1.14 8.37
N ALA A 34 -2.02 -1.27 8.66
CA ALA A 34 -0.94 -1.17 7.66
C ALA A 34 -1.11 -2.19 6.52
N GLN A 35 -1.47 -3.44 6.85
CA GLN A 35 -1.75 -4.47 5.86
C GLN A 35 -2.96 -4.11 4.97
N THR A 36 -4.03 -3.58 5.56
CA THR A 36 -5.24 -3.19 4.82
C THR A 36 -4.93 -2.03 3.86
N LEU A 37 -4.16 -1.05 4.33
CA LEU A 37 -3.72 0.10 3.54
C LEU A 37 -2.87 -0.32 2.34
N ALA A 38 -1.86 -1.18 2.57
CA ALA A 38 -1.01 -1.68 1.50
C ALA A 38 -1.77 -2.55 0.48
N ALA A 39 -2.73 -3.35 0.93
CA ALA A 39 -3.59 -4.15 0.04
C ALA A 39 -4.49 -3.26 -0.84
N GLU A 40 -5.01 -2.16 -0.29
CA GLU A 40 -5.82 -1.21 -1.06
C GLU A 40 -4.97 -0.44 -2.09
N TYR A 41 -3.75 -0.05 -1.72
CA TYR A 41 -2.78 0.55 -2.64
C TYR A 41 -2.45 -0.38 -3.82
N GLU A 42 -2.16 -1.65 -3.53
CA GLU A 42 -1.90 -2.66 -4.55
C GLU A 42 -3.09 -2.85 -5.47
N ARG A 43 -4.32 -2.90 -4.92
CA ARG A 43 -5.55 -3.03 -5.71
C ARG A 43 -5.78 -1.84 -6.63
N ARG A 44 -5.55 -0.60 -6.15
CA ARG A 44 -5.65 0.61 -6.97
C ARG A 44 -4.58 0.62 -8.07
N THR A 45 -3.38 0.14 -7.76
CA THR A 45 -2.27 0.04 -8.71
C THR A 45 -2.54 -1.02 -9.78
N ASP A 46 -3.06 -2.19 -9.40
CA ASP A 46 -3.47 -3.25 -10.33
C ASP A 46 -4.59 -2.76 -11.27
N ILE A 47 -5.62 -2.10 -10.74
CA ILE A 47 -6.69 -1.51 -11.55
C ILE A 47 -6.15 -0.43 -12.49
N ALA A 48 -5.24 0.44 -12.02
CA ALA A 48 -4.61 1.46 -12.85
C ALA A 48 -3.73 0.84 -13.95
N ALA A 49 -2.97 -0.21 -13.61
CA ALA A 49 -2.15 -0.96 -14.56
C ALA A 49 -3.00 -1.69 -15.61
N GLN A 50 -4.13 -2.26 -15.20
CA GLN A 50 -5.08 -2.94 -16.08
C GLN A 50 -5.74 -1.95 -17.05
N ASN A 51 -6.17 -0.78 -16.57
CA ASN A 51 -6.66 0.30 -17.44
C ASN A 51 -5.59 0.83 -18.40
N ALA A 52 -4.33 0.92 -17.95
CA ALA A 52 -3.22 1.33 -18.81
C ALA A 52 -2.93 0.29 -19.91
N GLN A 53 -3.09 -1.00 -19.63
CA GLN A 53 -2.98 -2.07 -20.64
C GLN A 53 -4.10 -2.00 -21.69
N ASP A 54 -5.36 -1.77 -21.28
CA ASP A 54 -6.50 -1.66 -22.21
C ASP A 54 -6.37 -0.45 -23.16
N THR A 55 -5.70 0.62 -22.72
CA THR A 55 -5.51 1.85 -23.53
C THR A 55 -4.46 1.68 -24.64
N LEU A 56 -3.64 0.63 -24.58
CA LEU A 56 -2.54 0.40 -25.54
C LEU A 56 -2.93 -0.45 -26.75
N PHE A 57 -4.21 -0.82 -26.89
CA PHE A 57 -4.73 -1.62 -28.01
C PHE A 57 -5.73 -0.86 -28.89
#